data_AF-A0A6C9QBG7-F1
#
_entry.id   AF-A0A6C9QBG7-F1
#
_cell.length_a   1.000
_cell.length_b   1.000
_cell.length_c   1.000
_cell.angle_alpha   90.00
_cell.angle_beta   90.00
_cell.angle_gamma   90.00
#
_symmetry.space_group_name_H-M   'P 1'
#
loop_
_entity.id
_entity.type
_entity.pdbx_description
1 polymer ?
#
loop_
_entity_poly.entity_id
_entity_poly.type
_entity_poly.pdbx_seq_one_letter_code
_entity_poly.pdbx_strand_id
1 'polypeptide(L)'
;FLFYALVPFGFILAAPQQNALAGGWLLFAFIGTGSSFLAFAALAAKHQIDNPGYAHKSFYYLGGLTEGTETILLFVLGCLFPAWFAWFAWIFGALCWMTTFTRVWSGYLTLKSLQRQ
;
A
#
# COMPACT_ATOMS: atom_id res chain seq x y z
N PHE A 1 1.20 -5.96 -7.55
CA PHE A 1 2.36 -5.22 -7.01
C PHE A 1 3.28 -4.69 -8.10
N LEU A 2 3.70 -5.50 -9.08
CA LEU A 2 4.66 -5.07 -10.10
C LEU A 2 4.17 -3.85 -10.92
N PHE A 3 2.92 -3.86 -11.39
CA PHE A 3 2.35 -2.70 -12.11
C PHE A 3 2.46 -1.39 -11.31
N TYR A 4 2.09 -1.43 -10.01
CA TYR A 4 2.19 -0.26 -9.15
C TYR A 4 3.64 0.20 -8.94
N ALA A 5 4.62 -0.70 -8.95
CA ALA A 5 6.04 -0.35 -8.87
C ALA A 5 6.59 0.21 -10.21
N LEU A 6 6.10 -0.31 -11.34
CA LEU A 6 6.58 0.12 -12.66
C LEU A 6 6.28 1.59 -12.94
N VAL A 7 5.17 2.12 -12.43
CA VAL A 7 4.79 3.52 -12.71
C VAL A 7 5.77 4.52 -12.07
N PRO A 8 6.01 4.54 -10.73
CA PRO A 8 7.05 5.38 -10.12
C PRO A 8 8.43 5.13 -10.72
N PHE A 9 8.75 3.87 -11.03
CA PHE A 9 10.03 3.53 -11.65
C PHE A 9 10.19 4.18 -13.04
N GLY A 10 9.12 4.24 -13.84
CA GLY A 10 9.10 4.97 -15.11
C GLY A 10 9.40 6.46 -14.95
N PHE A 11 8.84 7.13 -13.93
CA PHE A 11 9.15 8.54 -13.63
C PHE A 11 10.60 8.74 -13.18
N ILE A 12 11.18 7.78 -12.45
CA ILE A 12 12.60 7.80 -12.10
C ILE A 12 13.46 7.69 -13.36
N LEU A 13 13.15 6.76 -14.26
CA LEU A 13 13.90 6.59 -15.51
C LEU A 13 13.79 7.82 -16.43
N ALA A 14 12.62 8.47 -16.47
CA ALA A 14 12.39 9.64 -17.30
C ALA A 14 13.18 10.87 -16.84
N ALA A 15 13.34 11.07 -15.53
CA ALA A 15 14.10 12.21 -14.97
C ALA A 15 14.80 11.82 -13.65
N PRO A 16 15.91 11.07 -13.70
CA PRO A 16 16.55 10.52 -12.51
C PRO A 16 16.97 11.58 -11.49
N GLN A 17 17.52 12.71 -11.95
CA GLN A 17 18.02 13.79 -11.10
C GLN A 17 16.91 14.43 -10.26
N GLN A 18 15.67 14.44 -10.77
CA GLN A 18 14.53 15.08 -10.13
C GLN A 18 13.70 14.07 -9.33
N ASN A 19 13.55 12.85 -9.85
CA ASN A 19 12.56 11.89 -9.35
C ASN A 19 13.16 10.71 -8.56
N ALA A 20 14.47 10.45 -8.61
CA ALA A 20 15.05 9.24 -8.02
C ALA A 20 14.75 9.09 -6.52
N LEU A 21 14.91 10.16 -5.73
CA LEU A 21 14.69 10.09 -4.29
C LEU A 21 13.22 9.91 -3.94
N ALA A 22 12.35 10.75 -4.50
CA ALA A 22 10.91 10.71 -4.21
C ALA A 22 10.23 9.45 -4.77
N GLY A 23 10.61 9.03 -5.98
CA GLY A 23 10.16 7.77 -6.57
C GLY A 23 10.67 6.56 -5.78
N GLY A 24 11.93 6.55 -5.35
CA GLY A 24 12.48 5.51 -4.49
C GLY A 24 11.76 5.40 -3.13
N TRP A 25 11.44 6.54 -2.53
CA TRP A 25 10.59 6.62 -1.32
C TRP A 25 9.21 5.99 -1.53
N LEU A 26 8.54 6.33 -2.63
CA LEU A 26 7.22 5.77 -2.95
C LEU A 26 7.28 4.26 -3.20
N LEU A 27 8.29 3.79 -3.94
CA LEU A 27 8.54 2.35 -4.14
C LEU A 27 8.74 1.62 -2.81
N PHE A 28 9.54 2.19 -1.90
CA PHE A 28 9.77 1.63 -0.59
C PHE A 28 8.47 1.54 0.23
N ALA A 29 7.63 2.58 0.19
CA ALA A 29 6.33 2.57 0.87
C ALA A 29 5.35 1.53 0.28
N PHE A 30 5.41 1.25 -1.03
CA PHE A 30 4.62 0.18 -1.66
C PHE A 30 5.01 -1.21 -1.17
N ILE A 31 6.28 -1.45 -0.81
CA ILE A 31 6.69 -2.71 -0.19
C ILE A 31 6.04 -2.87 1.20
N GLY A 32 5.98 -1.80 2.00
CA GLY A 32 5.32 -1.83 3.31
C GLY A 32 3.83 -2.15 3.21
N THR A 33 3.11 -1.47 2.32
CA THR A 33 1.67 -1.67 2.14
C THR A 33 1.33 -3.05 1.57
N GLY A 34 2.14 -3.56 0.64
CA GLY A 34 1.95 -4.89 0.05
C GLY A 34 2.30 -6.04 0.99
N SER A 35 3.41 -5.93 1.73
CA SER A 35 3.86 -6.96 2.66
C SER A 35 2.94 -7.09 3.87
N SER A 36 2.46 -5.98 4.44
CA SER A 36 1.49 -5.99 5.54
C SER A 36 0.17 -6.68 5.16
N PHE A 37 -0.31 -6.45 3.94
CA PHE A 37 -1.50 -7.12 3.41
C PHE A 37 -1.30 -8.62 3.26
N LEU A 38 -0.17 -9.05 2.66
CA LEU A 38 0.13 -10.46 2.48
C LEU A 38 0.34 -11.20 3.80
N ALA A 39 1.03 -10.56 4.76
CA ALA A 39 1.24 -11.12 6.10
C ALA A 39 -0.09 -11.38 6.81
N PHE A 40 -1.01 -10.40 6.78
CA PHE A 40 -2.34 -10.56 7.35
C PHE A 40 -3.15 -11.67 6.65
N ALA A 41 -3.13 -11.71 5.32
CA ALA A 41 -3.83 -12.76 4.56
C ALA A 41 -3.31 -14.17 4.89
N ALA A 42 -1.99 -14.34 5.01
CA ALA A 42 -1.38 -15.62 5.37
C ALA A 42 -1.78 -16.06 6.80
N LEU A 43 -1.79 -15.14 7.75
CA LEU A 43 -2.19 -15.40 9.13
C LEU A 43 -3.69 -15.70 9.25
N ALA A 44 -4.54 -14.94 8.54
CA ALA A 44 -5.98 -15.18 8.52
C ALA A 44 -6.33 -16.55 7.94
N ALA A 45 -5.64 -16.95 6.85
CA ALA A 45 -5.78 -18.29 6.27
C ALA A 45 -5.34 -19.40 7.24
N LYS A 46 -4.26 -19.18 8.01
CA LYS A 46 -3.76 -20.16 9.00
C LYS A 46 -4.72 -20.37 10.17
N HIS A 47 -5.39 -19.31 10.63
CA HIS A 47 -6.27 -19.35 11.80
C HIS A 47 -7.74 -19.62 11.49
N GLN A 48 -8.09 -19.93 10.23
CA GLN A 48 -9.48 -20.13 9.76
C GLN A 48 -10.45 -19.07 10.31
N ILE A 49 -10.03 -17.81 10.31
CA ILE A 49 -10.87 -16.71 10.80
C ILE A 49 -12.07 -16.60 9.84
N ASP A 50 -13.24 -17.16 10.20
CA ASP A 50 -14.43 -17.03 9.37
C ASP A 50 -14.78 -15.55 9.15
N ASN A 51 -15.03 -15.20 7.88
CA ASN A 51 -15.18 -13.84 7.38
C ASN A 51 -16.55 -13.28 7.81
N PRO A 52 -16.68 -12.45 8.88
CA PRO A 52 -17.99 -12.23 9.53
C PRO A 52 -18.92 -11.26 8.81
N GLY A 53 -18.73 -10.92 7.51
CA GLY A 53 -19.63 -9.92 6.92
C GLY A 53 -19.57 -9.59 5.43
N TYR A 54 -18.69 -10.17 4.61
CA TYR A 54 -18.61 -9.77 3.19
C TYR A 54 -18.40 -10.97 2.25
N ALA A 55 -19.49 -11.68 1.95
CA ALA A 55 -19.52 -12.89 1.11
C ALA A 55 -19.11 -12.67 -0.37
N HIS A 56 -18.97 -11.42 -0.84
CA HIS A 56 -18.68 -11.12 -2.26
C HIS A 56 -17.39 -10.32 -2.52
N LYS A 57 -16.58 -10.03 -1.51
CA LYS A 57 -15.22 -9.48 -1.71
C LYS A 57 -14.20 -10.50 -1.24
N SER A 58 -13.63 -11.24 -2.20
CA SER A 58 -12.46 -12.08 -1.96
C SER A 58 -11.33 -11.20 -1.43
N PHE A 59 -10.63 -11.68 -0.40
CA PHE A 59 -9.64 -11.01 0.44
C PHE A 59 -10.19 -10.32 1.68
N TYR A 60 -9.86 -10.91 2.83
CA TYR A 60 -9.82 -10.30 4.16
C TYR A 60 -9.41 -8.82 4.09
N TYR A 61 -10.40 -7.93 4.07
CA TYR A 61 -10.24 -6.55 3.66
C TYR A 61 -9.81 -5.70 4.86
N LEU A 62 -8.50 -5.59 5.07
CA LEU A 62 -7.95 -4.49 5.87
C LEU A 62 -8.04 -3.22 5.01
N GLY A 63 -9.13 -2.47 5.19
CA GLY A 63 -9.28 -1.13 4.61
C GLY A 63 -8.04 -0.27 4.87
N GLY A 64 -7.75 0.65 3.96
CA GLY A 64 -6.60 1.54 4.05
C GLY A 64 -6.91 2.90 3.46
N LEU A 65 -6.16 3.93 3.85
CA LEU A 65 -6.33 5.28 3.31
C LEU A 65 -5.82 5.40 1.86
N THR A 66 -4.99 4.44 1.44
CA THR A 66 -4.39 4.34 0.10
C THR A 66 -4.78 3.00 -0.52
N GLU A 67 -5.94 2.93 -1.16
CA GLU A 67 -6.38 1.75 -1.92
C GLU A 67 -6.00 1.90 -3.41
N GLY A 68 -6.58 1.03 -4.26
CA GLY A 68 -6.32 1.02 -5.70
C GLY A 68 -6.79 2.31 -6.37
N THR A 69 -7.93 2.87 -5.98
CA THR A 69 -8.49 4.07 -6.60
C THR A 69 -7.59 5.29 -6.38
N GLU A 70 -7.16 5.54 -5.14
CA GLU A 70 -6.29 6.67 -4.80
C GLU A 70 -4.92 6.51 -5.47
N THR A 71 -4.40 5.28 -5.55
CA THR A 71 -3.13 4.99 -6.24
C THR A 71 -3.23 5.24 -7.74
N ILE A 72 -4.33 4.84 -8.39
CA ILE A 72 -4.55 5.12 -9.81
C ILE A 72 -4.72 6.63 -10.03
N LEU A 73 -5.44 7.33 -9.15
CA LEU A 73 -5.59 8.79 -9.23
C LEU A 73 -4.23 9.49 -9.13
N LEU A 74 -3.36 9.06 -8.20
CA LEU A 74 -1.98 9.53 -8.08
C LEU A 74 -1.22 9.37 -9.41
N PHE A 75 -1.35 8.20 -10.05
CA PHE A 75 -0.66 7.93 -11.31
C PHE A 75 -1.17 8.81 -12.45
N VAL A 76 -2.49 8.98 -12.55
CA VAL A 76 -3.11 9.88 -13.53
C VAL A 76 -2.61 11.31 -13.31
N LEU A 77 -2.61 11.81 -12.06
CA LEU A 77 -2.09 13.14 -11.73
C LEU A 77 -0.60 13.28 -12.03
N GLY A 78 0.21 12.25 -11.74
CA GLY A 78 1.62 12.23 -12.12
C GLY A 78 1.83 12.30 -13.63
N CYS A 79 1.00 11.61 -14.42
CA CYS A 79 1.06 11.65 -15.88
C CYS A 79 0.61 13.01 -16.46
N LEU A 80 -0.41 13.64 -15.85
CA LEU A 80 -0.89 14.98 -16.27
C LEU A 80 0.09 16.09 -15.86
N PHE A 81 0.76 15.93 -14.72
CA PHE A 81 1.65 16.93 -14.13
C PHE A 81 3.02 16.31 -13.76
N PRO A 82 3.84 15.88 -14.73
CA PRO A 82 5.07 15.13 -14.49
C PRO A 82 6.11 15.91 -13.68
N ALA A 83 6.13 17.25 -13.79
CA ALA A 83 7.02 18.11 -13.01
C ALA A 83 6.70 18.10 -11.49
N TRP A 84 5.47 17.75 -11.12
CA TRP A 84 5.01 17.70 -9.72
C TRP A 84 5.08 16.29 -9.12
N PHE A 85 5.54 15.29 -9.89
CA PHE A 85 5.61 13.90 -9.46
C PHE A 85 6.34 13.72 -8.12
N ALA A 86 7.47 14.40 -7.92
CA ALA A 86 8.23 14.28 -6.67
C ALA A 86 7.41 14.67 -5.43
N TRP A 87 6.61 15.73 -5.50
CA TRP A 87 5.72 16.15 -4.42
C TRP A 87 4.63 15.11 -4.16
N PHE A 88 3.98 14.63 -5.22
CA PHE A 88 2.97 13.59 -5.12
C PHE A 88 3.53 12.31 -4.50
N ALA A 89 4.73 11.91 -4.89
CA ALA A 89 5.39 10.71 -4.39
C ALA A 89 5.74 10.81 -2.89
N TRP A 90 6.21 11.98 -2.43
CA TRP A 90 6.45 12.22 -1.00
C TRP A 90 5.17 12.11 -0.17
N ILE A 91 4.13 12.86 -0.57
CA ILE A 91 2.84 12.90 0.13
C ILE A 91 2.22 11.51 0.16
N PHE A 92 2.11 10.86 -0.99
CA PHE A 92 1.46 9.56 -1.09
C PHE A 92 2.27 8.47 -0.38
N GLY A 93 3.60 8.51 -0.45
CA GLY A 93 4.44 7.59 0.30
C GLY A 93 4.26 7.72 1.81
N ALA A 94 4.05 8.94 2.34
CA ALA A 94 3.71 9.13 3.75
C ALA A 94 2.35 8.52 4.12
N LEU A 95 1.33 8.68 3.25
CA LEU A 95 0.02 8.06 3.45
C LEU A 95 0.10 6.51 3.38
N CYS A 96 0.94 5.97 2.50
CA CYS A 96 1.25 4.54 2.44
C CYS A 96 1.89 4.03 3.74
N TRP A 97 2.80 4.81 4.34
CA TRP A 97 3.39 4.47 5.64
C TRP A 97 2.36 4.48 6.77
N MET A 98 1.48 5.49 6.81
CA MET A 98 0.36 5.51 7.76
C MET A 98 -0.51 4.26 7.63
N THR A 99 -0.87 3.90 6.39
CA THR A 99 -1.66 2.68 6.10
C THR A 99 -0.93 1.40 6.51
N THR A 100 0.38 1.32 6.27
CA THR A 100 1.19 0.17 6.68
C THR A 100 1.18 0.02 8.19
N PHE A 101 1.37 1.11 8.94
CA PHE A 101 1.38 1.10 10.39
C PHE A 101 0.01 0.69 10.96
N THR A 102 -1.09 1.27 10.44
CA THR A 102 -2.44 0.90 10.88
C THR A 102 -2.76 -0.57 10.62
N ARG A 103 -2.30 -1.12 9.48
CA ARG A 103 -2.46 -2.54 9.14
C ARG A 103 -1.66 -3.47 10.05
N VAL A 104 -0.40 -3.14 10.31
CA VAL A 104 0.44 -3.95 11.22
C VAL A 104 -0.11 -3.90 12.64
N TRP A 105 -0.51 -2.73 13.13
CA TRP A 105 -1.08 -2.57 14.46
C TRP A 105 -2.41 -3.32 14.63
N SER A 106 -3.34 -3.13 13.69
CA SER A 106 -4.64 -3.84 13.71
C SER A 106 -4.45 -5.35 13.58
N GLY A 107 -3.60 -5.81 12.66
CA GLY A 107 -3.27 -7.22 12.50
C GLY A 107 -2.68 -7.83 13.78
N TYR A 108 -1.78 -7.11 14.45
CA TYR A 108 -1.21 -7.53 15.74
C TYR A 108 -2.29 -7.65 16.83
N LEU A 109 -3.19 -6.67 16.96
CA LEU A 109 -4.28 -6.70 17.93
C LEU A 109 -5.25 -7.86 17.68
N THR A 110 -5.64 -8.10 16.43
CA THR A 110 -6.51 -9.22 16.06
C THR A 110 -5.88 -10.55 16.46
N LEU A 111 -4.61 -10.79 16.14
CA LEU A 111 -3.90 -12.02 16.52
C LEU A 111 -3.76 -12.18 18.05
N LYS A 112 -3.44 -11.09 18.76
CA LYS A 112 -3.34 -11.11 20.22
C LYS A 112 -4.68 -11.45 20.88
N SER A 113 -5.80 -11.04 20.30
CA SER A 113 -7.14 -11.39 20.79
C SER A 113 -7.45 -12.88 20.59
N LEU A 114 -7.01 -13.47 19.46
CA LEU A 114 -7.19 -14.89 19.16
C LEU A 114 -6.33 -15.81 20.03
N GLN A 115 -5.12 -15.38 20.44
CA GLN A 115 -4.29 -16.16 21.38
C GLN A 115 -4.82 -16.18 22.83
N ARG A 116 -5.77 -15.30 23.17
CA ARG A 116 -6.37 -15.24 24.51
C ARG A 116 -7.66 -16.07 24.63
N GLN A 117 -8.20 -16.57 23.53
CA GLN A 117 -9.31 -17.53 23.49
C GLN A 117 -8.76 -18.95 23.43
#